data_AF-A0A921E4N2-F1
#
_entry.id   AF-A0A921E4N2-F1
#
_cell.length_a   1.000
_cell.length_b   1.000
_cell.length_c   1.000
_cell.angle_alpha   90.00
_cell.angle_beta   90.00
_cell.angle_gamma   90.00
#
_symmetry.space_group_name_H-M   'P 1'
#
loop_
_entity.id
_entity.type
_entity.pdbx_description
1 polymer ?
#
loop_
_entity_poly.entity_id
_entity_poly.type
_entity_poly.pdbx_seq_one_letter_code
_entity_poly.pdbx_strand_id
1 'polypeptide(L)'
;MSATSTERPIRGVNVVVLSDGREVHLDDITTAAEGQAIIDDLDGAILGIEDQLAFDDGRNGPVWRKRAEMALKKKRRQRPGVQQRIGELRRAEKRAAQPEPVTLRKDVKRKAFVDAAEEMLTPEVFAEVWARAAERMPVAFAEIEGGEV
;
A
#
# COMPACT_ATOMS: atom_id res chain seq x y z
N MET A 1 25.20 11.52 -19.47
CA MET A 1 24.70 12.24 -18.29
C MET A 1 23.18 12.28 -18.38
N SER A 2 22.52 11.43 -17.60
CA SER A 2 21.06 11.23 -17.68
C SER A 2 20.34 12.39 -16.99
N ALA A 3 19.51 13.10 -17.74
CA ALA A 3 18.60 14.09 -17.18
C ALA A 3 17.48 13.34 -16.42
N THR A 4 17.53 13.41 -15.09
CA THR A 4 16.39 13.05 -14.25
C THR A 4 15.33 14.13 -14.43
N SER A 5 14.33 13.84 -15.28
CA SER A 5 13.07 14.60 -15.31
C SER A 5 12.43 14.53 -13.93
N THR A 6 12.69 15.55 -13.12
CA THR A 6 11.90 15.85 -11.93
C THR A 6 10.60 16.45 -12.44
N GLU A 7 9.63 15.59 -12.75
CA GLU A 7 8.25 15.99 -12.93
C GLU A 7 7.83 16.81 -11.71
N ARG A 8 7.72 18.13 -11.87
CA ARG A 8 7.08 18.97 -10.87
C ARG A 8 5.64 18.48 -10.74
N PRO A 9 5.19 18.02 -9.56
CA PRO A 9 3.81 17.59 -9.39
C PRO A 9 2.90 18.77 -9.75
N ILE A 10 1.92 18.51 -10.61
CA ILE A 10 0.96 19.52 -11.09
C ILE A 10 0.23 20.09 -9.87
N ARG A 11 0.67 21.27 -9.41
CA ARG A 11 0.11 22.01 -8.27
C ARG A 11 -1.35 22.33 -8.58
N GLY A 12 -2.27 21.59 -7.96
CA GLY A 12 -3.71 21.86 -8.03
C GLY A 12 -4.57 20.62 -8.22
N VAL A 13 -4.04 19.53 -8.78
CA VAL A 13 -4.79 18.25 -8.91
C VAL A 13 -4.71 17.44 -7.61
N ASN A 14 -3.58 17.54 -6.92
CA ASN A 14 -3.29 16.78 -5.70
C ASN A 14 -3.62 17.55 -4.41
N VAL A 15 -4.44 18.60 -4.46
CA VAL A 15 -4.76 19.41 -3.26
C VAL A 15 -6.22 19.24 -2.86
N VAL A 16 -6.42 18.81 -1.62
CA VAL A 16 -7.70 18.76 -0.95
C VAL A 16 -7.82 20.01 -0.08
N VAL A 17 -8.96 20.70 -0.16
CA VAL A 17 -9.25 21.82 0.73
C VAL A 17 -10.22 21.30 1.77
N LEU A 18 -9.91 21.38 3.05
CA LEU A 18 -10.76 20.93 4.15
C LEU A 18 -11.83 21.96 4.49
N SER A 19 -12.78 21.60 5.36
CA SER A 19 -13.83 22.49 5.85
C SER A 19 -13.29 23.71 6.62
N ASP A 20 -12.18 23.55 7.32
CA ASP A 20 -11.48 24.60 8.07
C ASP A 20 -10.62 25.53 7.19
N GLY A 21 -10.65 25.33 5.87
CA GLY A 21 -9.90 26.12 4.90
C GLY A 21 -8.43 25.71 4.72
N ARG A 22 -7.95 24.70 5.44
CA ARG A 22 -6.60 24.15 5.20
C ARG A 22 -6.51 23.44 3.86
N GLU A 23 -5.36 23.56 3.22
CA GLU A 23 -5.01 22.82 2.02
C GLU A 23 -4.09 21.66 2.39
N VAL A 24 -4.45 20.45 1.98
CA VAL A 24 -3.69 19.23 2.20
C VAL A 24 -3.30 18.65 0.85
N HIS A 25 -2.00 18.44 0.63
CA HIS A 25 -1.54 17.72 -0.55
C HIS A 25 -1.72 16.22 -0.34
N LEU A 26 -2.15 15.50 -1.38
CA LEU A 26 -2.31 14.04 -1.32
C LEU A 26 -1.02 13.31 -0.92
N ASP A 27 0.13 13.87 -1.32
CA ASP A 27 1.46 13.32 -1.03
C ASP A 27 1.84 13.48 0.46
N ASP A 28 1.28 14.49 1.13
CA ASP A 28 1.49 14.74 2.56
C ASP A 28 0.67 13.80 3.45
N ILE A 29 -0.28 13.05 2.88
CA ILE A 29 -1.04 12.03 3.61
C ILE A 29 -0.13 10.83 3.84
N THR A 30 0.25 10.62 5.10
CA THR A 30 1.24 9.62 5.50
C THR A 30 0.64 8.35 6.06
N THR A 31 -0.61 8.40 6.55
CA THR A 31 -1.28 7.24 7.15
C THR A 31 -2.67 7.01 6.56
N ALA A 32 -3.12 5.75 6.55
CA ALA A 32 -4.48 5.43 6.10
C ALA A 32 -5.56 6.06 7.00
N ALA A 33 -5.27 6.24 8.29
CA ALA A 33 -6.17 6.87 9.25
C ALA A 33 -6.33 8.38 8.99
N GLU A 34 -5.22 9.08 8.73
CA GLU A 34 -5.25 10.49 8.32
C GLU A 34 -6.04 10.68 7.02
N GLY A 35 -5.80 9.83 6.01
CA GLY A 35 -6.56 9.86 4.77
C GLY A 35 -8.06 9.62 5.01
N GLN A 36 -8.43 8.72 5.92
CA GLN A 36 -9.83 8.47 6.26
C GLN A 36 -10.49 9.70 6.90
N ALA A 37 -9.82 10.37 7.84
CA ALA A 37 -10.34 11.59 8.44
C ALA A 37 -10.59 12.71 7.40
N ILE A 38 -9.75 12.80 6.37
CA ILE A 38 -9.94 13.73 5.25
C ILE A 38 -11.18 13.37 4.42
N ILE A 39 -11.45 12.07 4.20
CA ILE A 39 -12.69 11.64 3.53
C ILE A 39 -13.91 11.99 4.37
N ASP A 40 -13.86 11.77 5.67
CA ASP A 40 -14.99 12.04 6.56
C ASP A 40 -15.32 13.55 6.57
N ASP A 41 -14.31 14.43 6.57
CA ASP A 41 -14.50 15.88 6.40
C ASP A 41 -15.08 16.25 5.03
N LEU A 42 -14.57 15.64 3.96
CA LEU A 42 -15.09 15.85 2.60
C LEU A 42 -16.56 15.42 2.48
N ASP A 43 -16.91 14.25 3.00
CA ASP A 43 -18.26 13.70 2.95
C ASP A 43 -19.21 14.56 3.81
N GLY A 44 -18.77 15.03 4.99
CA GLY A 44 -19.53 15.99 5.81
C GLY A 44 -19.79 17.31 5.08
N ALA A 45 -18.78 17.87 4.40
CA ALA A 45 -18.93 19.10 3.62
C ALA A 45 -19.84 18.92 2.40
N ILE A 46 -19.78 17.76 1.74
CA ILE A 46 -20.67 17.40 0.62
C ILE A 46 -22.12 17.40 1.10
N LEU A 47 -22.41 16.68 2.19
CA LEU A 47 -23.75 16.61 2.78
C LEU A 47 -24.26 18.00 3.16
N GLY A 48 -23.43 18.83 3.81
CA GLY A 48 -23.82 20.19 4.18
C GLY A 48 -24.17 21.08 2.98
N ILE A 49 -23.46 20.97 1.86
CA ILE A 49 -23.78 21.72 0.64
C ILE A 49 -25.05 21.18 -0.03
N GLU A 50 -25.23 19.86 -0.03
CA GLU A 50 -26.44 19.21 -0.56
C GLU A 50 -27.69 19.62 0.23
N ASP A 51 -27.61 19.64 1.55
CA ASP A 51 -28.69 20.12 2.42
C ASP A 51 -29.02 21.59 2.14
N GLN A 52 -27.99 22.46 2.06
CA GLN A 52 -28.20 23.88 1.72
C GLN A 52 -28.89 24.05 0.35
N LEU A 53 -28.53 23.24 -0.64
CA LEU A 53 -29.15 23.29 -1.97
C LEU A 53 -30.57 22.74 -1.97
N ALA A 54 -30.84 21.70 -1.18
CA ALA A 54 -32.16 21.06 -1.06
C ALA A 54 -33.18 21.97 -0.35
N PHE A 55 -32.73 22.75 0.64
CA PHE A 55 -33.56 23.65 1.43
C PHE A 55 -33.46 25.14 1.04
N ASP A 56 -32.81 25.47 -0.08
CA ASP A 56 -32.71 26.86 -0.55
C ASP A 56 -34.08 27.41 -0.98
N ASP A 57 -34.55 28.45 -0.29
CA ASP A 57 -35.80 29.15 -0.55
C ASP A 57 -35.68 30.23 -1.65
N GLY A 58 -34.51 30.31 -2.30
CA GLY A 58 -34.20 31.25 -3.38
C GLY A 58 -33.71 32.62 -2.92
N ARG A 59 -33.66 32.91 -1.61
CA ARG A 59 -33.19 34.21 -1.07
C ARG A 59 -31.72 34.48 -1.35
N ASN A 60 -30.91 33.44 -1.51
CA ASN A 60 -29.48 33.57 -1.79
C ASN A 60 -29.17 33.93 -3.25
N GLY A 61 -30.17 33.79 -4.14
CA GLY A 61 -30.07 34.14 -5.56
C GLY A 61 -29.28 33.15 -6.42
N PRO A 62 -29.33 33.32 -7.75
CA PRO A 62 -28.79 32.36 -8.72
C PRO A 62 -27.26 32.24 -8.70
N VAL A 63 -26.56 33.32 -8.33
CA VAL A 63 -25.09 33.33 -8.24
C VAL A 63 -24.59 32.44 -7.10
N TRP A 64 -25.26 32.48 -5.95
CA TRP A 64 -24.94 31.63 -4.81
C TRP A 64 -25.15 30.15 -5.16
N ARG A 65 -26.30 29.80 -5.76
CA ARG A 65 -26.61 28.41 -6.15
C ARG A 65 -25.53 27.86 -7.08
N LYS A 66 -25.13 28.63 -8.10
CA LYS A 66 -24.04 28.25 -9.01
C LYS A 66 -22.71 28.03 -8.30
N ARG A 67 -22.37 28.85 -7.30
CA ARG A 67 -21.14 28.69 -6.49
C ARG A 67 -21.22 27.43 -5.61
N ALA A 68 -22.36 27.17 -4.99
CA ALA A 68 -22.59 25.96 -4.18
C ALA A 68 -22.47 24.68 -5.03
N GLU A 69 -23.09 24.65 -6.21
CA GLU A 69 -22.97 23.53 -7.17
C GLU A 69 -21.52 23.32 -7.63
N MET A 70 -20.78 24.39 -7.91
CA MET A 70 -19.37 24.30 -8.26
C MET A 70 -18.52 23.76 -7.11
N ALA A 71 -18.78 24.20 -5.88
CA ALA A 71 -18.10 23.71 -4.69
C ALA A 71 -18.40 22.21 -4.47
N LEU A 72 -19.67 21.80 -4.57
CA LEU A 72 -20.10 20.41 -4.50
C LEU A 72 -19.37 19.54 -5.53
N LYS A 73 -19.34 20.00 -6.79
CA LYS A 73 -18.62 19.31 -7.87
C LYS A 73 -17.12 19.19 -7.59
N LYS A 74 -16.50 20.23 -7.01
CA LYS A 74 -15.07 20.21 -6.65
C LYS A 74 -14.80 19.18 -5.54
N LYS A 75 -15.59 19.18 -4.47
CA LYS A 75 -15.45 18.22 -3.35
C LYS A 75 -15.62 16.78 -3.82
N ARG A 76 -16.66 16.49 -4.61
CA ARG A 76 -16.88 15.15 -5.20
C ARG A 76 -15.71 14.67 -6.08
N ARG A 77 -15.00 15.57 -6.76
CA ARG A 77 -13.83 15.24 -7.59
C ARG A 77 -12.55 14.99 -6.79
N GLN A 78 -12.44 15.53 -5.58
CA GLN A 78 -11.27 15.30 -4.70
C GLN A 78 -11.30 13.91 -4.07
N ARG A 79 -12.50 13.37 -3.79
CA ARG A 79 -12.71 12.10 -3.09
C ARG A 79 -11.96 10.90 -3.70
N PRO A 80 -11.98 10.63 -5.03
CA PRO A 80 -11.31 9.47 -5.60
C PRO A 80 -9.78 9.49 -5.40
N GLY A 81 -9.15 10.67 -5.47
CA GLY A 81 -7.70 10.80 -5.26
C GLY A 81 -7.29 10.43 -3.84
N VAL A 82 -8.05 10.88 -2.84
CA VAL A 82 -7.83 10.52 -1.44
C VAL A 82 -8.04 9.02 -1.22
N GLN A 83 -9.09 8.43 -1.81
CA GLN A 83 -9.38 6.99 -1.71
C GLN A 83 -8.24 6.13 -2.29
N GLN A 84 -7.70 6.53 -3.44
CA GLN A 84 -6.56 5.86 -4.05
C GLN A 84 -5.35 5.88 -3.11
N ARG A 85 -5.02 7.06 -2.55
CA ARG A 85 -3.90 7.21 -1.60
C ARG A 85 -4.07 6.35 -0.35
N ILE A 86 -5.26 6.33 0.25
CA ILE A 86 -5.57 5.42 1.37
C ILE A 86 -5.33 3.96 0.98
N GLY A 87 -5.78 3.55 -0.21
CA GLY A 87 -5.59 2.19 -0.71
C GLY A 87 -4.12 1.81 -0.92
N GLU A 88 -3.28 2.76 -1.31
CA GLU A 88 -1.82 2.59 -1.37
C GLU A 88 -1.21 2.44 0.03
N LEU A 89 -1.58 3.33 0.95
CA LEU A 89 -1.08 3.32 2.33
C LEU A 89 -1.46 2.02 3.06
N ARG A 90 -2.71 1.56 2.96
CA ARG A 90 -3.15 0.28 3.54
C ARG A 90 -2.38 -0.92 2.96
N ARG A 91 -2.05 -0.89 1.67
CA ARG A 91 -1.23 -1.94 1.04
C ARG A 91 0.22 -1.89 1.53
N ALA A 92 0.78 -0.70 1.69
CA ALA A 92 2.12 -0.50 2.24
C ALA A 92 2.19 -0.96 3.70
N GLU A 93 1.23 -0.56 4.54
CA GLU A 93 1.07 -1.01 5.93
C GLU A 93 0.96 -2.54 6.00
N LYS A 94 0.12 -3.15 5.15
CA LYS A 94 -0.03 -4.61 5.09
C LYS A 94 1.27 -5.31 4.67
N ARG A 95 2.05 -4.73 3.74
CA ARG A 95 3.36 -5.27 3.34
C ARG A 95 4.38 -5.16 4.47
N ALA A 96 4.40 -4.04 5.19
CA ALA A 96 5.28 -3.84 6.34
C ALA A 96 4.92 -4.74 7.54
N ALA A 97 3.63 -5.06 7.70
CA ALA A 97 3.12 -5.94 8.76
C ALA A 97 3.22 -7.44 8.45
N GLN A 98 3.59 -7.83 7.21
CA GLN A 98 3.86 -9.23 6.91
C GLN A 98 5.15 -9.63 7.63
N PRO A 99 5.11 -10.59 8.58
CA PRO A 99 6.33 -11.15 9.12
C PRO A 99 7.13 -11.77 7.98
N GLU A 100 8.46 -11.63 8.02
CA GLU A 100 9.42 -12.36 7.19
C GLU A 100 8.87 -13.74 6.77
N PRO A 101 8.85 -14.07 5.46
CA PRO A 101 8.18 -15.25 4.99
C PRO A 101 8.70 -16.47 5.76
N VAL A 102 7.79 -17.21 6.39
CA VAL A 102 8.08 -18.35 7.27
C VAL A 102 9.00 -19.40 6.60
N THR A 103 9.05 -19.41 5.27
CA THR A 103 9.98 -20.19 4.46
C THR A 103 11.45 -19.87 4.78
N LEU A 104 11.83 -18.59 4.88
CA LEU A 104 13.21 -18.19 5.18
C LEU A 104 13.69 -18.75 6.52
N ARG A 105 12.84 -18.73 7.55
CA ARG A 105 13.21 -19.31 8.86
C ARG A 105 13.32 -20.82 8.84
N LYS A 106 12.50 -21.52 8.03
CA LYS A 106 12.62 -22.98 7.87
C LYS A 106 13.90 -23.35 7.13
N ASP A 107 14.26 -22.59 6.12
CA ASP A 107 15.47 -22.85 5.33
C ASP A 107 16.73 -22.50 6.12
N VAL A 108 16.72 -21.41 6.90
CA VAL A 108 17.79 -21.09 7.86
C VAL A 108 17.96 -22.19 8.90
N LYS A 109 16.87 -22.74 9.44
CA LYS A 109 16.92 -23.87 10.40
C LYS A 109 17.46 -25.16 9.76
N ARG A 110 17.02 -25.47 8.53
CA ARG A 110 17.52 -26.65 7.78
C ARG A 110 19.00 -26.52 7.49
N LYS A 111 19.43 -25.35 7.02
CA LYS A 111 20.85 -25.07 6.78
C LYS A 111 21.67 -25.21 8.05
N ALA A 112 21.27 -24.57 9.14
CA ALA A 112 21.97 -24.68 10.41
C ALA A 112 22.07 -26.13 10.94
N PHE A 113 21.05 -26.96 10.70
CA PHE A 113 21.09 -28.39 11.04
C PHE A 113 22.08 -29.16 10.15
N VAL A 114 22.10 -28.90 8.84
CA VAL A 114 23.04 -29.54 7.91
C VAL A 114 24.47 -29.16 8.24
N ASP A 115 24.75 -27.87 8.45
CA ASP A 115 26.07 -27.35 8.82
C ASP A 115 26.56 -28.00 10.13
N ALA A 116 25.69 -28.08 11.15
CA ALA A 116 26.04 -28.75 12.42
C ALA A 116 26.27 -30.27 12.25
N ALA A 117 25.51 -30.93 11.37
CA ALA A 117 25.70 -32.35 11.10
C ALA A 117 27.02 -32.62 10.36
N GLU A 118 27.43 -31.73 9.47
CA GLU A 118 28.71 -31.81 8.76
C GLU A 118 29.90 -31.61 9.71
N GLU A 119 29.78 -30.71 10.70
CA GLU A 119 30.82 -30.51 11.72
C GLU A 119 30.93 -31.66 12.73
N MET A 120 29.81 -32.31 13.06
CA MET A 120 29.76 -33.32 14.12
C MET A 120 30.01 -34.76 13.63
N LEU A 121 29.75 -35.06 12.37
CA LEU A 121 29.88 -36.40 11.80
C LEU A 121 31.20 -36.54 11.04
N THR A 122 31.73 -37.76 10.95
CA THR A 122 32.84 -38.00 10.01
C THR A 122 32.34 -37.88 8.57
N PRO A 123 33.20 -37.48 7.62
CA PRO A 123 32.80 -37.30 6.22
C PRO A 123 32.11 -38.52 5.61
N GLU A 124 32.55 -39.73 5.97
CA GLU A 124 32.00 -40.98 5.48
C GLU A 124 30.57 -41.22 5.98
N VAL A 125 30.32 -40.95 7.26
CA VAL A 125 29.00 -41.11 7.88
C VAL A 125 28.03 -40.06 7.36
N PHE A 126 28.50 -38.82 7.18
CA PHE A 126 27.69 -37.75 6.59
C PHE A 126 27.27 -38.12 5.16
N ALA A 127 28.20 -38.57 4.32
CA ALA A 127 27.92 -39.00 2.96
C ALA A 127 26.94 -40.19 2.89
N GLU A 128 27.09 -41.17 3.79
CA GLU A 128 26.19 -42.32 3.87
C GLU A 128 24.76 -41.91 4.28
N VAL A 129 24.63 -41.00 5.26
CA VAL A 129 23.33 -40.46 5.67
C VAL A 129 22.69 -39.65 4.54
N TRP A 130 23.49 -38.86 3.82
CA TRP A 130 23.03 -38.09 2.66
C TRP A 130 22.53 -39.00 1.54
N ALA A 131 23.27 -40.05 1.20
CA ALA A 131 22.88 -41.04 0.20
C ALA A 131 21.57 -41.76 0.58
N ARG A 132 21.45 -42.20 1.84
CA ARG A 132 20.20 -42.80 2.34
C ARG A 132 19.02 -41.83 2.34
N ALA A 133 19.26 -40.55 2.60
CA ALA A 133 18.22 -39.53 2.52
C ALA A 133 17.75 -39.34 1.08
N ALA A 134 18.67 -39.34 0.10
CA ALA A 134 18.36 -39.29 -1.32
C ALA A 134 17.56 -40.51 -1.81
N GLU A 135 17.91 -41.72 -1.34
CA GLU A 135 17.15 -42.94 -1.62
C GLU A 135 15.73 -42.90 -1.05
N ARG A 136 15.56 -42.34 0.16
CA ARG A 136 14.24 -42.26 0.84
C ARG A 136 13.33 -41.18 0.28
N MET A 137 13.89 -40.07 -0.18
CA MET A 137 13.13 -38.93 -0.71
C MET A 137 13.67 -38.46 -2.06
N PRO A 138 13.62 -39.28 -3.14
CA PRO A 138 14.26 -38.95 -4.42
C PRO A 138 13.78 -37.62 -5.02
N VAL A 139 12.50 -37.28 -4.84
CA VAL A 139 11.90 -36.03 -5.34
C VAL A 139 12.54 -34.78 -4.71
N ALA A 140 13.04 -34.87 -3.47
CA ALA A 140 13.69 -33.74 -2.79
C ALA A 140 15.15 -33.53 -3.23
N PHE A 141 15.76 -34.52 -3.89
CA PHE A 141 17.13 -34.52 -4.38
C PHE A 141 17.21 -34.52 -5.92
N ALA A 142 16.06 -34.50 -6.60
CA ALA A 142 16.01 -34.34 -8.04
C ALA A 142 16.54 -32.95 -8.41
N GLU A 143 17.52 -32.89 -9.32
CA GLU A 143 17.96 -31.63 -9.91
C GLU A 143 16.76 -30.96 -10.59
N ILE A 144 16.53 -29.70 -10.27
CA ILE A 144 15.57 -28.88 -11.00
C ILE A 144 16.21 -28.58 -12.35
N GLU A 145 16.00 -29.46 -13.34
CA GLU A 145 16.27 -29.14 -14.74
C GLU A 145 15.38 -27.97 -15.15
N GLY A 146 15.90 -26.74 -15.06
CA GLY A 146 15.17 -25.55 -15.51
C GLY A 146 15.54 -24.21 -14.87
N GLY A 147 16.80 -24.00 -14.47
CA GLY A 147 17.27 -22.73 -13.91
C GLY A 147 18.54 -22.23 -14.56
N GLU A 148 18.51 -21.95 -15.87
CA GLU A 148 19.49 -21.03 -16.46
C GLU A 148 19.30 -19.64 -15.82
N VAL A 149 20.41 -19.10 -15.29
CA VAL A 149 20.59 -17.69 -14.92
C VAL A 149 21.43 -17.05 -16.00
#